data_AF-A0A6L3EKP6-F1
#
_entry.id   AF-A0A6L3EKP6-F1
#
_cell.length_a   1.000
_cell.length_b   1.000
_cell.length_c   1.000
_cell.angle_alpha   90.00
_cell.angle_beta   90.00
_cell.angle_gamma   90.00
#
_symmetry.space_group_name_H-M   'P 1'
#
loop_
_entity.id
_entity.type
_entity.pdbx_description
1 polymer ?
#
loop_
_entity_poly.entity_id
_entity_poly.type
_entity_poly.pdbx_seq_one_letter_code
_entity_poly.pdbx_strand_id
1 'polypeptide(L)' 'RRTPSGETLENAEQALSYLLDEAKIGILPFSFFGAQEMGNWYRISVGTCRIESIPELIENLEQALLRLS' A
#
# COMPACT_ATOMS: atom_id res chain seq x y z
N ARG A 1 10.87 4.99 8.83
CA ARG A 1 10.95 4.29 7.52
C ARG A 1 11.09 5.36 6.45
N ARG A 2 12.08 5.25 5.56
CA ARG A 2 12.32 6.19 4.47
C ARG A 2 12.03 5.57 3.12
N THR A 3 11.45 6.35 2.23
CA THR A 3 11.26 5.99 0.82
C THR A 3 12.62 6.06 0.08
N PRO A 4 12.76 5.39 -1.07
CA PRO A 4 13.96 5.51 -1.93
C PRO A 4 14.23 6.95 -2.38
N SER A 5 13.17 7.77 -2.45
CA SER A 5 13.20 9.20 -2.78
C SER A 5 13.66 10.09 -1.60
N GLY A 6 13.90 9.50 -0.42
CA GLY A 6 14.38 10.20 0.77
C GLY A 6 13.28 10.76 1.68
N GLU A 7 12.00 10.53 1.36
CA GLU A 7 10.88 10.98 2.17
C GLU A 7 10.69 10.09 3.40
N THR A 8 10.40 10.70 4.54
CA THR A 8 10.14 9.94 5.78
C THR A 8 8.64 9.68 5.88
N LEU A 9 8.27 8.41 6.07
CA LEU A 9 6.88 8.01 6.31
C LEU A 9 6.55 8.24 7.79
N GLU A 10 5.88 9.35 8.08
CA GLU A 10 5.49 9.77 9.43
C GLU A 10 4.03 9.45 9.75
N ASN A 11 3.17 9.42 8.73
CA ASN A 11 1.74 9.14 8.89
C ASN A 11 1.23 8.10 7.89
N ALA A 12 0.01 7.61 8.14
CA ALA A 12 -0.62 6.59 7.29
C ALA A 12 -0.83 7.10 5.86
N GLU A 13 -1.24 8.35 5.66
CA GLU A 13 -1.47 8.92 4.32
C GLU A 13 -0.22 8.91 3.44
N GLN A 14 0.94 9.21 4.01
CA GLN A 14 2.23 9.12 3.31
C GLN A 14 2.56 7.69 2.92
N ALA A 15 2.30 6.72 3.81
CA ALA A 15 2.50 5.31 3.49
C ALA A 15 1.55 4.84 2.36
N LEU A 16 0.32 5.36 2.33
CA LEU A 16 -0.64 5.07 1.27
C LEU A 16 -0.22 5.69 -0.07
N SER A 17 0.22 6.95 -0.08
CA SER A 17 0.73 7.61 -1.28
C SER A 17 1.94 6.85 -1.83
N TYR A 18 2.87 6.44 -0.95
CA TYR A 18 4.01 5.63 -1.34
C TYR A 18 3.61 4.32 -2.03
N LEU A 19 2.67 3.56 -1.45
CA LEU A 19 2.20 2.30 -2.03
C LEU A 19 1.46 2.53 -3.36
N LEU A 20 0.73 3.63 -3.48
CA LEU A 20 0.09 4.01 -4.74
C LEU A 20 1.12 4.37 -5.81
N ASP A 21 2.16 5.12 -5.46
CA ASP A 21 3.15 5.63 -6.40
C ASP A 21 4.19 4.57 -6.80
N GLU A 22 4.73 3.82 -5.84
CA GLU A 22 5.77 2.81 -6.09
C GLU A 22 5.18 1.43 -6.45
N ALA A 23 4.19 0.95 -5.69
CA ALA A 23 3.62 -0.38 -5.91
C ALA A 23 2.44 -0.38 -6.89
N LYS A 24 1.98 0.80 -7.34
CA LYS A 24 0.78 0.99 -8.19
C LYS A 24 -0.48 0.39 -7.57
N ILE A 25 -0.53 0.39 -6.24
CA ILE A 25 -1.57 -0.28 -5.47
C ILE A 25 -2.28 0.73 -4.57
N GLY A 26 -3.60 0.87 -4.79
CA GLY A 26 -4.48 1.58 -3.86
C GLY A 26 -4.84 0.68 -2.68
N ILE A 27 -4.08 0.79 -1.59
CA ILE A 27 -4.41 0.23 -0.28
C ILE A 27 -4.98 1.34 0.60
N LEU A 28 -5.97 1.04 1.42
CA LEU A 28 -6.51 1.95 2.43
C LEU A 28 -6.76 1.19 3.73
N PRO A 29 -6.48 1.78 4.92
CA PRO A 29 -6.88 1.18 6.17
C PRO A 29 -8.40 1.20 6.26
N PHE A 30 -8.96 0.15 6.85
CA PHE A 30 -10.41 0.02 6.94
C PHE A 30 -11.06 1.07 7.86
N SER A 31 -10.26 1.71 8.73
CA SER A 31 -10.67 2.83 9.59
C SER A 31 -11.19 4.04 8.80
N PHE A 32 -10.76 4.24 7.55
CA PHE A 32 -11.27 5.32 6.68
C PHE A 32 -12.75 5.16 6.32
N PHE A 33 -13.34 3.98 6.58
CA PHE A 33 -14.77 3.70 6.41
C PHE A 33 -15.57 3.88 7.72
N GLY A 34 -15.00 4.52 8.75
CA GLY A 34 -15.68 4.78 10.02
C GLY A 34 -15.73 3.56 10.95
N ALA A 35 -14.95 2.51 10.65
CA ALA A 35 -14.74 1.41 11.59
C ALA A 35 -13.86 1.87 12.75
N GLN A 36 -14.14 1.36 13.95
CA GLN A 36 -13.22 1.47 15.08
C GLN A 36 -11.84 0.96 14.65
N GLU A 37 -10.73 1.54 15.16
CA GLU A 37 -9.36 1.10 14.83
C GLU A 37 -9.13 -0.36 15.26
N MET A 38 -9.67 -1.30 14.49
CA MET A 38 -9.54 -2.73 14.66
C MET A 38 -8.26 -3.16 13.94
N GLY A 39 -7.13 -2.77 14.50
CA GLY A 39 -5.82 -3.28 14.14
C GLY A 39 -5.41 -3.07 12.68
N ASN A 40 -4.34 -3.77 12.29
CA ASN A 40 -3.61 -3.68 11.02
C ASN A 40 -4.42 -4.20 9.81
N TRP A 41 -5.69 -3.83 9.68
CA TRP A 41 -6.59 -4.32 8.64
C TRP A 41 -6.70 -3.32 7.49
N TYR A 42 -6.31 -3.78 6.31
CA TYR A 42 -6.22 -2.99 5.09
C TYR A 42 -7.06 -3.61 3.99
N ARG A 43 -7.63 -2.76 3.13
CA ARG A 43 -8.33 -3.18 1.92
C ARG A 43 -7.55 -2.74 0.69
N ILE A 44 -7.41 -3.65 -0.27
CA ILE A 44 -6.92 -3.38 -1.61
C ILE A 44 -8.09 -3.40 -2.60
N SER A 45 -8.14 -2.44 -3.52
CA SER A 45 -9.14 -2.43 -4.60
C SER A 45 -8.59 -3.10 -5.85
N VAL A 46 -9.24 -4.15 -6.33
CA VAL A 46 -8.82 -4.94 -7.52
C VAL A 46 -9.82 -4.86 -8.68
N GLY A 47 -10.63 -3.79 -8.72
CA GLY A 47 -11.85 -3.67 -9.56
C GLY A 47 -11.69 -3.82 -11.08
N THR A 48 -10.48 -3.91 -11.60
CA THR A 48 -10.17 -4.17 -13.02
C THR A 48 -8.95 -5.08 -13.18
N CYS A 49 -8.54 -5.77 -12.11
CA CYS A 49 -7.36 -6.63 -12.13
C CYS A 49 -7.70 -7.97 -12.77
N ARG A 50 -6.85 -8.42 -13.69
CA ARG A 50 -6.92 -9.78 -14.22
C ARG A 50 -6.32 -10.75 -13.21
N ILE A 51 -6.84 -11.96 -13.12
CA ILE A 51 -6.35 -12.97 -12.17
C ILE A 51 -4.86 -13.26 -12.43
N GLU A 52 -4.46 -13.26 -13.69
CA GLU A 52 -3.09 -13.50 -14.13
C GLU A 52 -2.13 -12.38 -13.71
N SER A 53 -2.65 -11.17 -13.44
CA SER A 53 -1.89 -10.02 -12.96
C SER A 53 -1.74 -9.97 -11.45
N ILE A 54 -2.45 -10.84 -10.70
CA ILE A 54 -2.36 -10.88 -9.23
C ILE A 54 -0.93 -11.19 -8.76
N PRO A 55 -0.20 -12.19 -9.31
CA PRO A 55 1.16 -12.48 -8.87
C PRO A 55 2.10 -11.28 -9.04
N GLU A 56 2.03 -10.61 -10.20
CA GLU A 56 2.82 -9.40 -10.49
C GLU A 56 2.49 -8.25 -9.52
N LEU A 57 1.21 -8.08 -9.17
CA LEU A 57 0.78 -7.08 -8.20
C LEU A 57 1.37 -7.35 -6.80
N ILE A 58 1.36 -8.61 -6.36
CA ILE A 58 1.94 -9.00 -5.07
C ILE A 58 3.46 -8.82 -5.09
N GLU A 59 4.14 -9.19 -6.17
CA GLU A 59 5.58 -9.00 -6.32
C GLU A 59 5.96 -7.50 -6.28
N ASN A 60 5.21 -6.64 -6.96
CA ASN A 60 5.42 -5.19 -6.90
C ASN A 60 5.24 -4.62 -5.48
N LEU A 61 4.26 -5.14 -4.73
CA LEU A 61 4.06 -4.77 -3.33
C LEU A 61 5.26 -5.17 -2.47
N GLU A 62 5.73 -6.41 -2.60
CA GLU A 62 6.89 -6.90 -1.86
C GLU A 62 8.15 -6.09 -2.17
N GLN A 63 8.40 -5.79 -3.45
CA GLN A 63 9.53 -4.97 -3.87
C GLN A 63 9.46 -3.55 -3.31
N ALA A 64 8.29 -2.92 -3.31
CA ALA A 64 8.12 -1.60 -2.69
C ALA A 64 8.38 -1.66 -1.17
N LEU A 65 7.89 -2.69 -0.49
CA LEU A 65 8.15 -2.85 0.95
C LEU A 65 9.62 -3.12 1.27
N LEU A 66 10.33 -3.89 0.44
CA LEU A 66 11.77 -4.15 0.59
C LEU A 66 12.63 -2.91 0.35
N ARG A 67 12.16 -1.99 -0.50
CA ARG A 67 12.81 -0.71 -0.79
C ARG A 67 12.67 0.30 0.35
N LEU A 68 11.78 0.08 1.30
CA LEU A 68 11.66 0.91 2.50
C LEU A 68 12.81 0.60 3.46
N SER A 69 13.59 1.64 3.76
CA SER A 69 14.71 1.61 4.70
C SER A 69 14.36 2.18 6.07
#